data_AF-A0A2V7P798-F1
#
_entry.id   AF-A0A2V7P798-F1
#
_cell.length_a   1.000
_cell.length_b   1.000
_cell.length_c   1.000
_cell.angle_alpha   90.00
_cell.angle_beta   90.00
_cell.angle_gamma   90.00
#
_symmetry.space_group_name_H-M   'P 1'
#
loop_
_entity.id
_entity.type
_entity.pdbx_description
1 polymer ?
#
loop_
_entity_poly.entity_id
_entity_poly.type
_entity_poly.pdbx_seq_one_letter_code
_entity_poly.pdbx_strand_id
1 'polypeptide(L)' 'INAGPGVSKTREEVTISAINRNFPGRSGPGQLYLANPYTVAASAIAGYVTAWEPGRAPALLPTG' A
#
# COMPACT_ATOMS: atom_id res chain seq x y z
N ILE A 1 -16.68 -5.45 12.61
CA ILE A 1 -15.26 -5.33 13.02
C ILE A 1 -14.60 -4.28 12.13
N ASN A 2 -14.13 -3.16 12.69
CA ASN A 2 -13.37 -2.16 11.92
C ASN A 2 -11.90 -2.59 11.90
N ALA A 3 -11.29 -2.72 10.72
CA ALA A 3 -9.94 -3.27 10.58
C ALA A 3 -8.82 -2.20 10.57
N GLY A 4 -9.09 -1.04 11.15
CA GLY A 4 -8.15 0.09 11.15
C GLY A 4 -8.09 0.80 9.79
N PRO A 5 -7.26 1.85 9.67
CA PRO A 5 -7.03 2.55 8.41
C PRO A 5 -6.41 1.63 7.34
N GLY A 6 -6.77 1.84 6.06
CA GLY A 6 -6.31 1.02 4.93
C GLY A 6 -7.31 -0.05 4.45
N VAL A 7 -8.54 -0.06 4.98
CA VAL A 7 -9.62 -0.91 4.47
C VAL A 7 -10.07 -0.41 3.10
N SER A 8 -10.06 -1.30 2.12
CA SER A 8 -10.61 -1.03 0.79
C SER A 8 -12.15 -0.93 0.84
N LYS A 9 -12.72 -0.13 -0.06
CA LYS A 9 -14.17 0.07 -0.22
C LYS A 9 -14.72 -0.67 -1.42
N THR A 10 -13.91 -0.84 -2.47
CA THR A 10 -14.29 -1.53 -3.71
C THR A 10 -13.32 -2.67 -4.01
N ARG A 11 -13.67 -3.54 -4.96
CA ARG A 11 -12.82 -4.70 -5.33
C ARG A 11 -11.58 -4.29 -6.13
N GLU A 12 -11.64 -3.11 -6.74
CA GLU A 12 -10.61 -2.56 -7.62
C GLU A 12 -9.53 -1.80 -6.83
N GLU A 13 -9.83 -1.39 -5.59
CA GLU A 13 -8.87 -0.74 -4.73
C GLU A 13 -7.74 -1.70 -4.32
N VAL A 14 -6.51 -1.19 -4.40
CA VAL A 14 -5.29 -1.86 -3.98
C VAL A 14 -4.73 -1.12 -2.78
N THR A 15 -4.61 -1.83 -1.65
CA THR A 15 -3.95 -1.35 -0.44
C THR A 15 -2.59 -2.02 -0.30
N ILE A 16 -1.60 -1.27 0.17
CA ILE A 16 -0.33 -1.79 0.69
C ILE A 16 -0.17 -1.39 2.16
N SER A 17 0.29 -2.31 3.01
CA SER A 17 0.41 -2.06 4.45
C SER A 17 1.60 -2.78 5.10
N ALA A 18 2.09 -2.23 6.20
CA ALA A 18 3.15 -2.82 7.03
C ALA A 18 2.61 -3.62 8.23
N ILE A 19 1.31 -3.96 8.24
CA ILE A 19 0.72 -4.78 9.31
C ILE A 19 1.20 -6.23 9.23
N ASN A 20 1.17 -6.94 10.36
CA ASN A 20 1.75 -8.28 10.47
C ASN A 20 0.86 -9.42 9.92
N ARG A 21 -0.42 -9.15 9.59
CA ARG A 21 -1.36 -10.17 9.07
C ARG A 21 -2.42 -9.54 8.18
N ASN A 22 -2.72 -10.18 7.05
CA ASN A 22 -3.84 -9.86 6.15
C ASN A 22 -4.82 -11.05 6.12
N PHE A 23 -5.72 -11.13 7.10
CA PHE A 23 -6.76 -12.15 7.07
C PHE A 23 -7.86 -11.78 6.07
N PRO A 24 -8.29 -12.70 5.18
CA PRO A 24 -9.42 -12.47 4.29
C PRO A 24 -10.64 -11.94 5.05
N GLY A 25 -11.28 -10.89 4.52
CA GLY A 25 -12.48 -10.28 5.10
C GLY A 25 -12.24 -9.25 6.21
N ARG A 26 -10.98 -8.94 6.58
CA ARG A 26 -10.70 -7.78 7.46
C ARG A 26 -10.36 -6.52 6.66
N SER A 27 -9.71 -6.63 5.52
CA SER A 27 -9.13 -5.48 4.81
C SER A 27 -10.04 -4.85 3.74
N GLY A 28 -11.34 -5.17 3.76
CA GLY A 28 -12.29 -4.79 2.72
C GLY A 28 -12.30 -5.76 1.53
N PRO A 29 -13.09 -5.47 0.48
CA PRO A 29 -13.28 -6.36 -0.66
C PRO A 29 -12.16 -6.31 -1.71
N GLY A 30 -11.26 -5.33 -1.64
CA GLY A 30 -10.11 -5.15 -2.53
C GLY A 30 -8.87 -5.94 -2.10
N GLN A 31 -7.78 -5.69 -2.81
CA GLN A 31 -6.52 -6.42 -2.61
C GLN A 31 -5.66 -5.74 -1.53
N LEU A 32 -5.07 -6.53 -0.64
CA LEU A 32 -4.11 -6.04 0.35
C LEU A 32 -2.77 -6.78 0.21
N TYR A 33 -1.71 -6.00 -0.04
CA TYR A 33 -0.32 -6.46 -0.03
C TYR A 33 0.36 -6.10 1.28
N LEU A 34 1.16 -7.03 1.80
CA LEU A 34 2.03 -6.80 2.95
C LEU A 34 3.45 -6.54 2.46
N ALA A 35 4.07 -5.50 2.99
CA ALA A 35 5.46 -5.17 2.71
C ALA A 35 6.13 -4.52 3.92
N ASN A 36 7.45 -4.40 3.88
CA ASN A 36 8.18 -3.68 4.92
C ASN A 36 7.85 -2.16 4.88
N PRO A 37 8.14 -1.41 5.98
CA PRO A 37 7.81 0.02 6.05
C PRO A 37 8.42 0.88 4.93
N TYR A 38 9.61 0.55 4.43
CA TYR A 38 10.25 1.31 3.36
C TYR A 38 9.51 1.18 2.03
N THR A 39 9.11 -0.03 1.66
CA THR A 39 8.31 -0.29 0.46
C THR A 39 6.93 0.37 0.54
N VAL A 40 6.30 0.37 1.73
CA VAL A 40 5.03 1.07 1.96
C VAL A 40 5.20 2.57 1.77
N ALA A 41 6.23 3.18 2.37
CA ALA A 41 6.52 4.60 2.22
C ALA A 41 6.84 4.98 0.77
N ALA A 42 7.65 4.18 0.08
CA ALA A 42 7.97 4.40 -1.34
C ALA A 42 6.69 4.36 -2.21
N SER A 43 5.81 3.39 -1.96
CA SER A 43 4.54 3.27 -2.68
C SER A 43 3.59 4.45 -2.41
N ALA A 44 3.56 4.94 -1.17
CA ALA A 44 2.75 6.10 -0.81
C ALA A 44 3.20 7.39 -1.51
N ILE A 45 4.51 7.56 -1.72
CA ILE A 45 5.07 8.70 -2.46
C ILE A 45 4.81 8.54 -3.97
N ALA A 46 4.98 7.33 -4.51
CA ALA A 46 4.83 7.06 -5.94
C ALA A 46 3.38 7.06 -6.43
N GLY A 47 2.41 6.78 -5.55
CA GLY A 47 1.00 6.63 -5.91
C GLY A 47 0.65 5.27 -6.51
N TYR A 48 1.60 4.32 -6.53
CA TYR A 48 1.40 2.93 -6.95
C TYR A 48 2.35 2.00 -6.19
N VAL A 49 2.02 0.71 -6.14
CA VAL A 49 2.85 -0.30 -5.45
C VAL A 49 4.21 -0.40 -6.12
N THR A 50 5.27 -0.05 -5.40
CA THR A 50 6.65 -0.08 -5.90
C THR A 50 7.64 -0.49 -4.81
N ALA A 51 8.75 -1.10 -5.23
CA ALA A 51 9.82 -1.49 -4.33
C ALA A 51 10.59 -0.27 -3.84
N TRP A 52 11.02 -0.30 -2.58
CA TRP A 52 12.05 0.62 -2.12
C TRP A 52 13.43 0.11 -2.56
N GLU A 53 14.26 1.03 -3.07
CA GLU A 53 15.64 0.76 -3.46
C GLU A 53 16.57 1.77 -2.77
N PRO A 54 17.61 1.30 -2.04
CA PRO A 54 18.59 2.19 -1.43
C PRO A 54 19.27 3.08 -2.48
N GLY A 55 19.33 4.40 -2.22
CA GLY A 55 20.01 5.35 -3.10
C GLY A 55 19.20 5.78 -4.34
N ARG A 56 18.02 5.21 -4.57
CA ARG A 56 17.10 5.68 -5.62
C ARG A 56 16.15 6.73 -5.04
N ALA A 57 16.21 7.95 -5.56
CA ALA A 57 15.18 8.95 -5.28
C ALA A 57 13.85 8.47 -5.87
N PRO A 58 12.71 8.61 -5.17
CA PRO A 58 11.41 8.28 -5.75
C PRO A 58 11.22 9.11 -7.01
N ALA A 59 10.79 8.47 -8.09
CA ALA A 59 10.40 9.17 -9.30
C ALA A 59 9.17 10.01 -8.94
N LEU A 60 9.40 11.29 -8.64
CA LEU A 60 8.31 12.25 -8.48
C LEU A 60 7.57 12.26 -9.82
N LEU A 61 6.28 11.91 -9.79
CA LEU A 61 5.44 12.06 -10.98
C LEU A 61 5.56 13.52 -11.44
N PRO A 62 5.70 13.78 -12.76
CA PRO A 62 5.68 15.15 -13.25
C PRO A 62 4.34 15.77 -12.80
N THR A 63 4.43 16.81 -11.97
CA THR A 63 3.28 17.66 -11.67
C THR A 63 2.94 18.36 -12.98
N GLY A 64 1.96 17.81 -13.70
CA GLY A 64 1.33 18.46 -14.83
C GLY A 64 0.62 19.74 -14.40
#